data_AF-A0A7W4Z040-F1
#
_entry.id   AF-A0A7W4Z040-F1
#
_cell.length_a   1.000
_cell.length_b   1.000
_cell.length_c   1.000
_cell.angle_alpha   90.00
_cell.angle_beta   90.00
_cell.angle_gamma   90.00
#
_symmetry.space_group_name_H-M   'P 1'
#
loop_
_entity.id
_entity.type
_entity.pdbx_description
1 polymer ?
#
loop_
_entity_poly.entity_id
_entity_poly.type
_entity_poly.pdbx_seq_one_letter_code
_entity_poly.pdbx_strand_id
1 'polypeptide(L)'
;MINSPAGAPAIRGVQDRQTVSADGTSLATDLDGVIVNRPPVHVDHRGALLEMFTGERFWEAPFAYAYQTSIRPGMLKGWFLHEEKLDRYHLVCGELLVLLYDDRPESPTRGQHQKLVLGEASGARQVLIPPRVWHLSLNVGAEDAILVNLPSTHYDHENPDRFHVDIDSGTIPVDVRSFFPVTYAGPRQIAATFH
;
A
#
# COMPACT_ATOMS: atom_id res chain seq x y z
N MET A 1 48.99 -40.96 1.44
CA MET A 1 47.55 -40.80 1.69
C MET A 1 47.22 -39.33 1.52
N ILE A 2 46.55 -38.97 0.43
CA ILE A 2 46.21 -37.58 0.11
C ILE A 2 44.80 -37.36 0.65
N ASN A 3 44.67 -36.54 1.70
CA ASN A 3 43.36 -36.15 2.22
C ASN A 3 42.65 -35.32 1.15
N SER A 4 41.53 -35.82 0.64
CA SER A 4 40.62 -35.02 -0.17
C SER A 4 39.99 -33.95 0.73
N PRO A 5 39.95 -32.67 0.34
CA PRO A 5 39.28 -31.65 1.13
C PRO A 5 37.78 -31.93 1.09
N ALA A 6 37.16 -32.02 2.27
CA ALA A 6 35.71 -32.12 2.40
C ALA A 6 35.06 -30.99 1.58
N GLY A 7 34.23 -31.34 0.60
CA GLY A 7 33.57 -30.38 -0.28
C GLY A 7 32.76 -29.39 0.54
N ALA A 8 32.92 -28.09 0.25
CA ALA A 8 32.16 -27.04 0.91
C ALA A 8 30.65 -27.36 0.81
N PRO A 9 29.87 -27.15 1.90
CA PRO A 9 28.44 -27.42 1.87
C PRO A 9 27.78 -26.59 0.75
N ALA A 10 26.85 -27.22 0.03
CA ALA A 10 26.10 -26.54 -1.01
C ALA A 10 25.38 -25.32 -0.43
N ILE A 11 25.47 -24.18 -1.12
CA ILE A 11 24.73 -22.98 -0.76
C ILE A 11 23.24 -23.32 -0.85
N ARG A 12 22.55 -23.28 0.28
CA ARG A 12 21.11 -23.46 0.33
C ARG A 12 20.46 -22.07 0.35
N GLY A 13 19.78 -21.73 -0.75
CA GLY A 13 18.98 -20.50 -0.81
C GLY A 13 17.82 -20.51 0.18
N VAL A 14 17.15 -19.37 0.32
CA VAL A 14 15.90 -19.26 1.09
C VAL A 14 14.78 -19.85 0.24
N GLN A 15 13.99 -20.75 0.81
CA GLN A 15 12.81 -21.28 0.13
C GLN A 15 11.70 -20.23 0.11
N ASP A 16 11.08 -20.05 -1.04
CA ASP A 16 9.95 -19.15 -1.18
C ASP A 16 8.76 -19.60 -0.34
N ARG A 17 8.05 -18.62 0.21
CA ARG A 17 6.77 -18.87 0.87
C ARG A 17 5.69 -19.03 -0.18
N GLN A 18 4.71 -19.89 0.10
CA GLN A 18 3.50 -19.97 -0.72
C GLN A 18 2.76 -18.63 -0.67
N THR A 19 2.39 -18.12 -1.84
CA THR A 19 1.67 -16.83 -1.98
C THR A 19 0.21 -17.00 -2.42
N VAL A 20 -0.12 -18.14 -3.04
CA VAL A 20 -1.46 -18.46 -3.53
C VAL A 20 -1.80 -19.92 -3.24
N SER A 21 -3.07 -20.22 -2.99
CA SER A 21 -3.61 -21.58 -2.93
C SER A 21 -3.74 -22.19 -4.34
N ALA A 22 -4.01 -23.49 -4.39
CA ALA A 22 -4.11 -24.24 -5.65
C ALA A 22 -5.28 -23.77 -6.56
N ASP A 23 -6.31 -23.15 -5.98
CA ASP A 23 -7.44 -22.54 -6.69
C ASP A 23 -7.18 -21.08 -7.11
N GLY A 24 -5.98 -20.55 -6.86
CA GLY A 24 -5.59 -19.19 -7.21
C GLY A 24 -5.97 -18.13 -6.19
N THR A 25 -6.52 -18.49 -5.03
CA THR A 25 -6.81 -17.53 -3.96
C THR A 25 -5.52 -16.99 -3.35
N SER A 26 -5.43 -15.67 -3.18
CA SER A 26 -4.30 -15.03 -2.50
C SER A 26 -4.23 -15.47 -1.04
N LEU A 27 -3.03 -15.82 -0.56
CA LEU A 27 -2.76 -16.09 0.85
C LEU A 27 -2.24 -14.85 1.60
N ALA A 28 -2.31 -13.67 0.97
CA ALA A 28 -1.95 -12.42 1.62
C ALA A 28 -2.90 -12.12 2.79
N THR A 29 -2.37 -11.54 3.86
CA THR A 29 -3.17 -11.11 5.00
C THR A 29 -4.08 -9.96 4.60
N ASP A 30 -5.38 -10.11 4.86
CA ASP A 30 -6.33 -9.00 4.85
C ASP A 30 -6.44 -8.40 6.25
N LEU A 31 -6.22 -7.09 6.38
CA LEU A 31 -6.38 -6.41 7.66
C LEU A 31 -7.86 -6.17 7.97
N ASP A 32 -8.22 -6.28 9.24
CA ASP A 32 -9.59 -6.11 9.70
C ASP A 32 -10.15 -4.73 9.33
N GLY A 33 -11.31 -4.71 8.68
CA GLY A 33 -11.99 -3.51 8.21
C GLY A 33 -11.41 -2.86 6.95
N VAL A 34 -10.22 -3.26 6.47
CA VAL A 34 -9.71 -2.80 5.18
C VAL A 34 -10.51 -3.46 4.06
N ILE A 35 -10.93 -2.69 3.06
CA ILE A 35 -11.69 -3.21 1.92
C ILE A 35 -10.95 -2.84 0.66
N VAL A 36 -10.66 -3.84 -0.18
CA VAL A 36 -10.05 -3.64 -1.49
C VAL A 36 -11.07 -3.99 -2.55
N ASN A 37 -11.29 -3.10 -3.51
CA ASN A 37 -12.23 -3.34 -4.59
C ASN A 37 -11.58 -3.22 -5.98
N ARG A 38 -12.05 -4.10 -6.87
CA ARG A 38 -11.63 -4.22 -8.28
C ARG A 38 -12.83 -3.87 -9.16
N PRO A 39 -13.10 -2.58 -9.40
CA PRO A 39 -14.27 -2.18 -10.16
C PRO A 39 -14.18 -2.72 -11.61
N PRO A 40 -15.30 -3.19 -12.19
CA PRO A 40 -15.37 -3.44 -13.62
C PRO A 40 -14.99 -2.19 -14.41
N VAL A 41 -14.15 -2.35 -15.43
CA VAL A 41 -13.75 -1.27 -16.33
C VAL A 41 -14.38 -1.52 -17.69
N HIS A 42 -15.26 -0.63 -18.12
CA HIS A 42 -15.91 -0.67 -19.42
C HIS A 42 -15.08 0.11 -20.43
N VAL A 43 -14.32 -0.61 -21.25
CA VAL A 43 -13.45 -0.03 -22.28
C VAL A 43 -14.13 -0.06 -23.64
N ASP A 44 -14.10 1.05 -24.37
CA ASP A 44 -14.50 1.12 -25.78
C ASP A 44 -13.57 2.05 -26.59
N HIS A 45 -13.86 2.25 -27.89
CA HIS A 45 -13.05 3.06 -28.80
C HIS A 45 -12.92 4.55 -28.43
N ARG A 46 -13.65 5.03 -27.41
CA ARG A 46 -13.67 6.41 -26.91
C ARG A 46 -12.91 6.57 -25.60
N GLY A 47 -12.59 5.48 -24.90
CA GLY A 47 -11.93 5.50 -23.59
C GLY A 47 -12.44 4.41 -22.66
N ALA A 48 -12.52 4.72 -21.36
CA ALA A 48 -12.99 3.80 -20.34
C ALA A 48 -13.94 4.48 -19.34
N LEU A 49 -14.92 3.72 -18.84
CA LEU A 49 -15.79 4.09 -17.73
C LEU A 49 -15.64 3.06 -16.61
N LEU A 50 -15.52 3.54 -15.38
CA LEU A 50 -15.56 2.74 -14.17
C LEU A 50 -16.15 3.57 -13.03
N GLU A 51 -16.81 2.91 -12.09
CA GLU A 51 -17.41 3.58 -10.93
C GLU A 51 -16.42 3.63 -9.77
N MET A 52 -16.27 4.79 -9.11
CA MET A 52 -15.24 4.97 -8.08
C MET A 52 -15.54 4.31 -6.74
N PHE A 53 -16.81 4.11 -6.36
CA PHE A 53 -17.25 3.33 -5.19
C PHE A 53 -18.75 3.00 -5.32
N THR A 54 -19.13 1.71 -5.36
CA THR A 54 -20.53 1.28 -5.51
C THR A 54 -21.07 0.45 -4.35
N GLY A 55 -20.18 -0.25 -3.61
CA GLY A 55 -20.59 -1.09 -2.49
C GLY A 55 -21.05 -0.28 -1.28
N GLU A 56 -22.14 -0.70 -0.63
CA GLU A 56 -22.71 -0.05 0.55
C GLU A 56 -21.69 0.15 1.67
N ARG A 57 -20.76 -0.79 1.85
CA ARG A 57 -19.70 -0.72 2.85
C ARG A 57 -18.82 0.53 2.72
N PHE A 58 -18.60 1.03 1.50
CA PHE A 58 -17.85 2.28 1.33
C PHE A 58 -18.65 3.47 1.88
N TRP A 59 -19.97 3.40 1.92
CA TRP A 59 -20.84 4.51 2.28
C TRP A 59 -21.45 4.39 3.69
N GLU A 60 -21.03 3.41 4.49
CA GLU A 60 -21.45 3.26 5.91
C GLU A 60 -21.02 4.45 6.77
N ALA A 61 -19.85 5.02 6.51
CA ALA A 61 -19.40 6.27 7.13
C ALA A 61 -19.81 7.49 6.28
N PRO A 62 -19.92 8.70 6.86
CA PRO A 62 -20.20 9.91 6.10
C PRO A 62 -19.18 10.15 4.96
N PHE A 63 -19.56 10.98 4.00
CA PHE A 63 -18.65 11.59 3.03
C PHE A 63 -18.58 13.08 3.34
N ALA A 64 -17.40 13.55 3.73
CA ALA A 64 -17.23 14.95 4.16
C ALA A 64 -16.85 15.86 2.98
N TYR A 65 -15.81 15.49 2.23
CA TYR A 65 -15.30 16.23 1.08
C TYR A 65 -14.41 15.32 0.24
N ALA A 66 -14.00 15.76 -0.95
CA ALA A 66 -13.07 15.01 -1.80
C ALA A 66 -11.81 15.84 -2.07
N TYR A 67 -10.68 15.16 -2.20
CA TYR A 67 -9.42 15.78 -2.63
C TYR A 67 -8.61 14.85 -3.52
N GLN A 68 -7.72 15.44 -4.32
CA GLN A 68 -6.77 14.72 -5.16
C GLN A 68 -5.35 14.88 -4.61
N THR A 69 -4.56 13.82 -4.70
CA THR A 69 -3.13 13.82 -4.41
C THR A 69 -2.38 13.10 -5.52
N SER A 70 -1.18 13.56 -5.86
CA SER A 70 -0.26 12.85 -6.76
C SER A 70 1.01 12.41 -6.04
N ILE A 71 1.63 11.35 -6.54
CA ILE A 71 2.94 10.84 -6.08
C ILE A 71 3.80 10.62 -7.32
N ARG A 72 4.97 11.27 -7.38
CA ARG A 72 5.91 11.13 -8.50
C ARG A 72 6.57 9.73 -8.52
N PRO A 73 7.04 9.23 -9.66
CA PRO A 73 7.75 7.95 -9.76
C PRO A 73 8.87 7.82 -8.72
N GLY A 74 8.91 6.69 -8.01
CA GLY A 74 9.90 6.40 -6.98
C GLY A 74 9.75 7.21 -5.67
N MET A 75 8.77 8.12 -5.59
CA MET A 75 8.45 8.85 -4.37
C MET A 75 7.37 8.14 -3.56
N LEU A 76 7.26 8.49 -2.27
CA LEU A 76 6.24 7.96 -1.38
C LEU A 76 5.61 9.03 -0.51
N LYS A 77 4.48 8.68 0.10
CA LYS A 77 3.78 9.45 1.14
C LYS A 77 3.38 8.50 2.27
N GLY A 78 3.83 8.81 3.48
CA GLY A 78 3.62 8.00 4.68
C GLY A 78 4.94 7.71 5.41
N TRP A 79 4.90 7.08 6.57
CA TRP A 79 3.71 6.50 7.20
C TRP A 79 2.78 7.55 7.82
N PHE A 80 1.49 7.42 7.56
CA PHE A 80 0.45 8.24 8.17
C PHE A 80 -0.61 7.38 8.85
N LEU A 81 -1.27 7.97 9.85
CA LEU A 81 -2.43 7.40 10.51
C LEU A 81 -3.43 8.52 10.77
N HIS A 82 -4.70 8.25 10.53
CA HIS A 82 -5.81 9.12 10.93
C HIS A 82 -6.48 8.55 12.18
N GLU A 83 -6.67 9.36 13.22
CA GLU A 83 -7.29 8.89 14.47
C GLU A 83 -8.81 8.66 14.31
N GLU A 84 -9.49 9.55 13.59
CA GLU A 84 -10.95 9.53 13.41
C GLU A 84 -11.37 9.31 11.96
N LYS A 85 -10.60 9.84 11.01
CA LYS A 85 -10.94 9.79 9.59
C LYS A 85 -10.74 8.39 9.01
N LEU A 86 -11.77 7.98 8.28
CA LEU A 86 -11.74 6.84 7.36
C LEU A 86 -11.44 7.36 5.96
N ASP A 87 -10.51 6.71 5.28
CA ASP A 87 -10.09 7.06 3.93
C ASP A 87 -10.70 6.13 2.88
N ARG A 88 -11.06 6.70 1.73
CA ARG A 88 -11.57 5.99 0.55
C ARG A 88 -10.76 6.39 -0.66
N TYR A 89 -9.73 5.61 -0.91
CA TYR A 89 -8.76 5.86 -1.96
C TYR A 89 -9.27 5.27 -3.27
N HIS A 90 -9.31 6.11 -4.31
CA HIS A 90 -9.55 5.72 -5.69
C HIS A 90 -8.35 6.12 -6.56
N LEU A 91 -7.65 5.15 -7.15
CA LEU A 91 -6.53 5.40 -8.05
C LEU A 91 -7.03 5.72 -9.46
N VAL A 92 -6.81 6.96 -9.89
CA VAL A 92 -7.16 7.46 -11.22
C VAL A 92 -6.17 6.96 -12.27
N CYS A 93 -4.87 7.13 -12.03
CA CYS A 93 -3.81 6.67 -12.93
C CYS A 93 -2.50 6.37 -12.18
N GLY A 94 -1.56 5.71 -12.86
CA GLY A 94 -0.29 5.24 -12.32
C GLY A 94 -0.39 3.91 -11.57
N GLU A 95 0.62 3.63 -10.76
CA GLU A 95 0.71 2.38 -9.99
C GLU A 95 1.25 2.67 -8.58
N LEU A 96 0.47 2.31 -7.56
CA LEU A 96 0.83 2.51 -6.16
C LEU A 96 0.99 1.17 -5.46
N LEU A 97 2.12 0.96 -4.79
CA LEU A 97 2.20 0.03 -3.68
C LEU A 97 1.73 0.74 -2.42
N VAL A 98 0.58 0.31 -1.89
CA VAL A 98 0.05 0.74 -0.60
C VAL A 98 0.44 -0.31 0.44
N LEU A 99 1.21 0.12 1.44
CA LEU A 99 1.55 -0.64 2.63
C LEU A 99 0.61 -0.22 3.75
N LEU A 100 0.03 -1.20 4.44
CA LEU A 100 -0.85 -1.00 5.59
C LEU A 100 -0.29 -1.75 6.80
N TYR A 101 -0.40 -1.17 7.99
CA TYR A 101 -0.03 -1.83 9.25
C TYR A 101 -1.07 -1.54 10.32
N ASP A 102 -1.50 -2.59 11.02
CA ASP A 102 -2.53 -2.52 12.04
C ASP A 102 -1.94 -2.61 13.44
N ASP A 103 -1.96 -1.52 14.19
CA ASP A 103 -1.56 -1.48 15.60
C ASP A 103 -2.74 -1.25 16.55
N ARG A 104 -3.98 -1.38 16.07
CA ARG A 104 -5.16 -1.15 16.91
C ARG A 104 -5.17 -2.21 18.03
N PRO A 105 -5.19 -1.81 19.32
CA PRO A 105 -5.06 -2.75 20.44
C PRO A 105 -6.06 -3.89 20.43
N GLU A 106 -7.29 -3.60 20.02
CA GLU A 106 -8.43 -4.53 20.01
C GLU A 106 -8.60 -5.28 18.68
N SER A 107 -7.74 -5.02 17.68
CA SER A 107 -7.90 -5.61 16.35
C SER A 107 -7.46 -7.08 16.33
N PRO A 108 -8.23 -7.98 15.70
CA PRO A 108 -7.80 -9.37 15.49
C PRO A 108 -6.59 -9.47 14.55
N THR A 109 -6.30 -8.42 13.78
CA THR A 109 -5.14 -8.33 12.87
C THR A 109 -4.03 -7.43 13.42
N ARG A 110 -4.02 -7.14 14.73
CA ARG A 110 -2.94 -6.35 15.35
C ARG A 110 -1.56 -6.97 15.09
N GLY A 111 -0.60 -6.13 14.75
CA GLY A 111 0.78 -6.51 14.42
C GLY A 111 0.94 -7.07 13.01
N GLN A 112 -0.14 -7.19 12.24
CA GLN A 112 -0.09 -7.63 10.86
C GLN A 112 0.09 -6.43 9.92
N HIS A 113 0.64 -6.71 8.73
CA HIS A 113 0.72 -5.77 7.63
C HIS A 113 0.09 -6.36 6.37
N GLN A 114 -0.42 -5.50 5.51
CA GLN A 114 -0.99 -5.86 4.22
C GLN A 114 -0.33 -5.03 3.12
N LYS A 115 -0.13 -5.66 1.97
CA LYS A 115 0.50 -5.07 0.79
C LYS A 115 -0.49 -5.09 -0.36
N LEU A 116 -0.72 -3.94 -0.96
CA LEU A 116 -1.73 -3.74 -1.98
C LEU A 116 -1.10 -3.01 -3.15
N VAL A 117 -1.09 -3.62 -4.34
CA VAL A 117 -0.74 -2.89 -5.56
C VAL A 117 -2.02 -2.37 -6.16
N LEU A 118 -2.21 -1.06 -6.16
CA LEU A 118 -3.26 -0.38 -6.89
C LEU A 118 -2.74 -0.03 -8.29
N GLY A 119 -3.50 -0.39 -9.32
CA GLY A 119 -3.08 -0.16 -10.69
C GLY A 119 -3.96 -0.90 -11.69
N GLU A 120 -3.68 -0.68 -12.98
CA GLU A 120 -4.42 -1.33 -14.06
C GLU A 120 -4.18 -2.84 -14.09
N ALA A 121 -2.92 -3.26 -13.99
CA ALA A 121 -2.54 -4.67 -14.07
C ALA A 121 -3.10 -5.50 -12.90
N SER A 122 -3.19 -4.94 -11.70
CA SER A 122 -3.76 -5.64 -10.53
C SER A 122 -5.28 -5.65 -10.51
N GLY A 123 -5.93 -4.78 -11.31
CA GLY A 123 -7.35 -4.47 -11.28
C GLY A 123 -7.83 -3.78 -10.01
N ALA A 124 -7.03 -3.78 -8.93
CA ALA A 124 -7.36 -3.10 -7.69
C ALA A 124 -7.18 -1.60 -7.89
N ARG A 125 -8.27 -0.85 -7.72
CA ARG A 125 -8.25 0.62 -7.88
C ARG A 125 -8.83 1.34 -6.68
N GLN A 126 -9.47 0.62 -5.77
CA GLN A 126 -10.19 1.19 -4.65
C GLN A 126 -9.76 0.53 -3.35
N VAL A 127 -9.48 1.34 -2.34
CA VAL A 127 -9.25 0.85 -0.98
C VAL A 127 -9.96 1.73 0.05
N LEU A 128 -10.65 1.09 0.98
CA LEU A 128 -11.13 1.71 2.22
C LEU A 128 -10.13 1.40 3.32
N ILE A 129 -9.66 2.44 4.00
CA ILE A 129 -8.71 2.34 5.11
C ILE A 129 -9.42 2.85 6.37
N PRO A 130 -9.69 1.98 7.36
CA PRO A 130 -10.29 2.38 8.62
C PRO A 130 -9.39 3.36 9.41
N PRO A 131 -9.98 4.13 10.35
CA PRO A 131 -9.20 4.92 11.29
C PRO A 131 -8.22 4.02 12.07
N ARG A 132 -7.09 4.62 12.43
CA ARG A 132 -6.01 4.02 13.21
C ARG A 132 -5.27 2.86 12.52
N VAL A 133 -5.41 2.73 11.20
CA VAL A 133 -4.53 1.88 10.37
C VAL A 133 -3.43 2.76 9.78
N TRP A 134 -2.18 2.42 10.07
CA TRP A 134 -1.04 3.08 9.47
C TRP A 134 -0.98 2.74 7.99
N HIS A 135 -0.73 3.74 7.15
CA HIS A 135 -0.63 3.53 5.70
C HIS A 135 0.48 4.36 5.06
N LEU A 136 1.06 3.81 4.00
CA LEU A 136 2.07 4.43 3.16
C LEU A 136 1.78 4.09 1.70
N SER A 137 1.86 5.08 0.82
CA SER A 137 1.73 4.90 -0.64
C SER A 137 3.06 5.19 -1.31
N LEU A 138 3.63 4.20 -1.97
CA LEU A 138 4.83 4.29 -2.80
C LEU A 138 4.43 4.20 -4.28
N ASN A 139 4.88 5.14 -5.10
CA ASN A 139 4.71 5.02 -6.55
C ASN A 139 5.79 4.09 -7.11
N VAL A 140 5.34 2.92 -7.59
CA VAL A 140 6.19 1.88 -8.20
C VAL A 140 6.13 1.90 -9.74
N GLY A 141 5.28 2.76 -10.30
CA GLY A 141 5.15 2.96 -11.74
C GLY A 141 6.13 3.99 -12.30
N ALA A 142 6.10 4.14 -13.63
CA ALA A 142 6.94 5.08 -14.37
C ALA A 142 6.32 6.47 -14.56
N GLU A 143 5.03 6.64 -14.24
CA GLU A 143 4.28 7.89 -14.37
C GLU A 143 3.79 8.39 -13.01
N ASP A 144 3.39 9.66 -12.92
CA ASP A 144 2.76 10.19 -11.72
C ASP A 144 1.50 9.37 -11.37
N ALA A 145 1.45 8.86 -10.15
CA ALA A 145 0.27 8.21 -9.62
C ALA A 145 -0.69 9.27 -9.08
N ILE A 146 -1.93 9.28 -9.57
CA ILE A 146 -2.97 10.23 -9.16
C ILE A 146 -4.08 9.48 -8.43
N LEU A 147 -4.33 9.90 -7.21
CA LEU A 147 -5.30 9.30 -6.30
C LEU A 147 -6.32 10.35 -5.87
N VAL A 148 -7.59 9.98 -5.84
CA VAL A 148 -8.66 10.74 -5.20
C VAL A 148 -9.00 10.07 -3.86
N ASN A 149 -9.18 10.87 -2.81
CA ASN A 149 -9.68 10.40 -1.52
C ASN A 149 -11.03 11.04 -1.19
N LEU A 150 -11.97 10.24 -0.68
CA LEU A 150 -13.28 10.66 -0.16
C LEU A 150 -13.34 10.37 1.36
N PRO A 151 -12.72 11.21 2.20
CA PRO A 151 -12.69 11.00 3.66
C PRO A 151 -14.05 11.11 4.36
N SER A 152 -14.15 10.53 5.55
CA SER A 152 -15.37 10.55 6.38
C SER A 152 -15.58 11.79 7.24
N THR A 153 -14.51 12.53 7.55
CA THR A 153 -14.57 13.74 8.39
C THR A 153 -13.88 14.91 7.69
N HIS A 154 -14.32 16.14 7.97
CA HIS A 154 -13.69 17.34 7.45
C HIS A 154 -12.28 17.53 8.04
N TYR A 155 -11.40 18.18 7.29
CA TYR A 155 -10.08 18.52 7.80
C TYR A 155 -10.18 19.67 8.82
N ASP A 156 -9.77 19.39 10.05
CA ASP A 156 -9.58 20.42 11.09
C ASP A 156 -8.17 21.02 10.94
N HIS A 157 -8.11 22.31 10.61
CA HIS A 157 -6.85 23.03 10.43
C HIS A 157 -6.16 23.38 11.75
N GLU A 158 -6.91 23.52 12.84
CA GLU A 158 -6.40 23.86 14.16
C GLU A 158 -5.90 22.61 14.89
N ASN A 159 -6.57 21.47 14.68
CA ASN A 159 -6.22 20.19 15.28
C ASN A 159 -6.30 19.02 14.28
N PRO A 160 -5.30 18.86 13.38
CA PRO A 160 -5.30 17.78 12.40
C PRO A 160 -5.26 16.39 13.04
N ASP A 161 -6.15 15.50 12.62
CA ASP A 161 -6.25 14.11 13.12
C ASP A 161 -5.16 13.15 12.60
N ARG A 162 -4.20 13.68 11.82
CA ARG A 162 -3.18 12.89 11.12
C ARG A 162 -1.86 12.87 11.87
N PHE A 163 -1.45 11.67 12.26
CA PHE A 163 -0.14 11.39 12.83
C PHE A 163 0.81 10.86 11.75
N HIS A 164 2.12 11.07 11.93
CA HIS A 164 3.14 10.57 11.01
C HIS A 164 4.31 9.95 11.78
N VAL A 165 4.97 8.99 11.14
CA VAL A 165 6.24 8.43 11.59
C VAL A 165 7.19 8.27 10.41
N ASP A 166 8.48 8.47 10.65
CA ASP A 166 9.51 8.28 9.63
C ASP A 166 9.60 6.81 9.22
N ILE A 167 9.79 6.55 7.93
CA ILE A 167 9.87 5.19 7.37
C ILE A 167 11.04 4.37 7.94
N ASP A 168 12.06 5.04 8.48
CA ASP A 168 13.27 4.44 9.02
C ASP A 168 13.34 4.43 10.55
N SER A 169 12.30 4.93 11.24
CA SER A 169 12.32 5.03 12.71
C SER A 169 12.33 3.65 13.41
N GLY A 170 11.91 2.60 12.70
CA GLY A 170 11.69 1.26 13.26
C GLY A 170 10.41 1.15 14.10
N THR A 171 9.60 2.22 14.21
CA THR A 171 8.35 2.22 14.97
C THR A 171 7.33 1.26 14.35
N ILE A 172 7.22 1.26 13.02
CA ILE A 172 6.40 0.30 12.28
C ILE A 172 7.34 -0.81 11.78
N PRO A 173 7.10 -2.08 12.14
CA PRO A 173 8.02 -3.19 11.86
C PRO A 173 7.89 -3.70 10.41
N VAL A 174 7.91 -2.79 9.45
CA VAL A 174 7.84 -3.07 8.01
C VAL A 174 9.05 -2.42 7.34
N ASP A 175 9.91 -3.23 6.74
CA ASP A 175 11.03 -2.73 5.94
C ASP A 175 10.52 -2.19 4.59
N VAL A 176 10.18 -0.91 4.56
CA VAL A 176 9.70 -0.21 3.36
C VAL A 176 10.76 -0.26 2.25
N ARG A 177 12.06 -0.23 2.60
CA ARG A 177 13.16 -0.21 1.63
C ARG A 177 13.24 -1.49 0.80
N SER A 178 12.82 -2.62 1.36
CA SER A 178 12.77 -3.90 0.65
C SER A 178 11.83 -3.90 -0.57
N PHE A 179 10.93 -2.92 -0.68
CA PHE A 179 9.97 -2.80 -1.78
C PHE A 179 10.37 -1.81 -2.87
N PHE A 180 11.45 -1.05 -2.67
CA PHE A 180 11.95 -0.22 -3.76
C PHE A 180 12.63 -1.13 -4.77
N PRO A 181 12.42 -0.91 -6.08
CA PRO A 181 13.21 -1.60 -7.08
C PRO A 181 14.68 -1.27 -6.81
N VAL A 182 15.46 -2.29 -6.44
CA VAL A 182 16.92 -2.20 -6.48
C VAL A 182 17.26 -2.15 -7.96
N THR A 183 17.24 -0.97 -8.56
CA THR A 183 17.85 -0.80 -9.87
C THR A 183 19.28 -1.27 -9.73
N TYR A 184 19.69 -2.23 -10.57
CA TYR A 184 21.08 -2.69 -10.70
C TYR A 184 21.93 -1.54 -11.28
N ALA A 185 22.03 -0.46 -10.54
CA ALA A 185 22.70 0.78 -10.86
C ALA A 185 23.42 1.31 -9.61
N GLY A 186 24.15 0.43 -8.91
CA GLY A 186 25.15 0.83 -7.91
C GLY A 186 24.64 1.62 -6.69
N PRO A 187 25.50 1.81 -5.68
CA PRO A 187 25.08 2.32 -4.39
C PRO A 187 25.03 3.85 -4.36
N ARG A 188 23.99 4.39 -3.70
CA ARG A 188 23.76 5.81 -3.30
C ARG A 188 23.14 6.72 -4.35
N GLN A 189 21.84 6.57 -4.62
CA GLN A 189 21.03 7.72 -5.01
C GLN A 189 19.53 7.56 -4.73
N ILE A 190 19.16 7.06 -3.55
CA ILE A 190 17.80 7.22 -3.03
C ILE A 190 17.92 7.55 -1.55
N ALA A 191 17.70 8.84 -1.24
CA ALA A 191 17.56 9.50 0.07
C ALA A 191 18.48 10.73 0.19
N ALA A 192 18.17 11.78 -0.55
CA ALA A 192 18.66 13.13 -0.27
C ALA A 192 17.61 14.16 -0.70
N THR A 193 16.36 14.04 -0.24
CA THR A 193 15.42 15.17 -0.29
C THR A 193 14.31 15.01 0.75
N PHE A 194 14.65 15.18 2.04
CA PHE A 194 13.70 15.61 3.06
C PHE A 194 14.46 16.54 4.03
N HIS A 195 14.38 17.84 3.75
CA HIS A 195 14.59 18.94 4.69
C HIS A 195 13.32 19.79 4.65
#